data_AF-A0A3E4Q6G0-F1
#
_entry.id   AF-A0A3E4Q6G0-F1
#
_cell.length_a   1.000
_cell.length_b   1.000
_cell.length_c   1.000
_cell.angle_alpha   90.00
_cell.angle_beta   90.00
_cell.angle_gamma   90.00
#
_symmetry.space_group_name_H-M   'P 1'
#
loop_
_entity.id
_entity.type
_entity.pdbx_description
1 polymer ?
#
loop_
_entity_poly.entity_id
_entity_poly.type
_entity_poly.pdbx_seq_one_letter_code
_entity_poly.pdbx_strand_id
1 'polypeptide(L)' 'MDNELQCKRCGKPIKGGCYNAPDGPFCVDCWDKKISEKVKYNYEKQALKRLQAIGLGFKKSK' A
#
# COMPACT_ATOMS: atom_id res chain seq x y z
N MET A 1 22.52 0.24 9.45
CA MET A 1 21.76 0.37 8.21
C MET A 1 20.49 1.08 8.57
N ASP A 2 20.38 2.36 8.22
CA ASP A 2 19.17 3.15 8.48
C ASP A 2 18.01 2.54 7.69
N ASN A 3 17.14 1.79 8.39
CA ASN A 3 15.93 1.17 7.86
C ASN A 3 14.84 2.23 7.66
N GLU A 4 15.18 3.33 7.00
CA GLU A 4 14.22 4.39 6.71
C GLU A 4 13.21 3.88 5.67
N LEU A 5 11.92 4.10 5.94
CA LEU A 5 10.85 3.75 5.02
C LEU A 5 11.02 4.54 3.71
N GLN A 6 11.08 3.87 2.56
CA GLN A 6 11.30 4.53 1.28
C GLN A 6 10.04 4.50 0.41
N CYS A 7 9.75 5.60 -0.27
CA CYS A 7 8.65 5.67 -1.21
C CYS A 7 8.90 4.74 -2.41
N LYS A 8 7.97 3.81 -2.65
CA LYS A 8 8.01 2.84 -3.74
C LYS A 8 8.15 3.49 -5.12
N ARG A 9 7.62 4.71 -5.30
CA ARG A 9 7.68 5.42 -6.59
C ARG A 9 8.99 6.17 -6.81
N CYS A 10 9.44 6.95 -5.82
CA CYS A 10 10.53 7.91 -6.00
C CYS A 10 11.82 7.56 -5.25
N GLY A 11 11.81 6.50 -4.44
CA GLY A 11 12.96 6.03 -3.66
C GLY A 11 13.35 6.93 -2.48
N LYS A 12 12.73 8.10 -2.32
CA LYS A 12 13.06 9.04 -1.23
C LYS A 12 12.60 8.49 0.13
N PRO A 13 13.37 8.73 1.21
CA PRO A 13 12.92 8.45 2.56
C PRO A 13 11.62 9.17 2.90
N ILE A 14 10.73 8.47 3.60
CA ILE A 14 9.45 8.96 4.10
C ILE A 14 9.66 9.36 5.57
N LYS A 15 9.54 10.67 5.85
CA LYS A 15 9.75 11.24 7.19
C LYS A 15 8.46 11.50 7.97
N GLY A 16 7.30 11.10 7.43
CA GLY A 16 5.97 11.37 7.99
C GLY A 16 4.91 10.40 7.48
N GLY A 17 3.66 10.86 7.39
CA GLY A 17 2.54 10.04 6.91
C GLY A 17 2.78 9.44 5.52
N CYS A 18 2.27 8.23 5.30
CA CYS A 18 2.39 7.53 4.03
C CYS A 18 1.14 6.74 3.67
N TYR A 19 1.00 6.44 2.39
CA TYR A 19 -0.01 5.53 1.88
C TYR A 19 0.60 4.13 1.74
N ASN A 20 0.14 3.20 2.58
CA ASN A 20 0.63 1.82 2.58
C ASN A 20 -0.15 0.96 1.57
N ALA A 21 0.26 1.01 0.30
CA ALA A 21 -0.37 0.24 -0.75
C ALA A 21 0.14 -1.22 -0.77
N PRO A 22 -0.60 -2.17 -1.39
CA PRO A 22 -0.21 -3.57 -1.50
C PRO A 22 1.20 -3.85 -2.06
N ASP A 23 1.75 -2.94 -2.88
CA ASP A 23 3.08 -3.03 -3.52
C ASP A 23 4.19 -2.30 -2.74
N GLY A 24 3.84 -1.64 -1.65
CA GLY A 24 4.74 -0.87 -0.80
C GLY A 24 4.24 0.54 -0.50
N PRO A 25 4.96 1.24 0.41
CA PRO A 25 4.56 2.57 0.88
C PRO A 25 4.84 3.64 -0.18
N PHE A 26 3.96 4.63 -0.29
CA PHE A 26 4.14 5.83 -1.11
C PHE A 26 4.16 7.07 -0.21
N CYS A 27 5.04 8.03 -0.52
CA CYS A 27 4.90 9.36 0.06
C CYS A 27 3.65 10.06 -0.49
N VAL A 28 3.11 10.99 0.29
CA VAL A 28 1.88 11.75 -0.04
C VAL A 28 1.96 12.39 -1.43
N ASP A 29 3.07 13.06 -1.74
CA ASP A 29 3.27 13.70 -3.05
C ASP A 29 3.17 12.73 -4.22
N CYS A 30 3.76 11.54 -4.10
CA CYS A 30 3.70 10.56 -5.18
C CYS A 30 2.29 10.01 -5.31
N TRP A 31 1.66 9.65 -4.19
CA TRP A 31 0.30 9.11 -4.20
C TRP A 31 -0.70 10.09 -4.82
N ASP A 32 -0.69 11.34 -4.40
CA ASP A 32 -1.71 12.31 -4.81
C ASP A 32 -1.48 12.81 -6.24
N LYS A 33 -0.21 13.05 -6.64
CA LYS A 33 0.11 13.74 -7.89
C LYS A 33 0.59 12.83 -9.02
N LYS A 34 1.12 11.64 -8.69
CA LYS A 34 1.84 10.79 -9.66
C LYS A 34 1.24 9.40 -9.86
N ILE A 35 0.33 8.98 -8.97
CA ILE A 35 -0.41 7.72 -9.13
C ILE A 35 -1.80 8.06 -9.68
N SER A 36 -2.16 7.43 -10.79
CA SER A 36 -3.47 7.63 -11.40
C SER A 36 -4.59 6.96 -10.58
N GLU A 37 -5.79 7.52 -10.65
CA GLU A 37 -6.98 6.96 -9.96
C GLU A 37 -7.24 5.50 -10.34
N LYS A 38 -7.01 5.13 -11.61
CA LYS A 38 -7.10 3.72 -12.06
C LYS A 38 -6.16 2.80 -11.28
N VAL A 39 -4.93 3.24 -11.01
CA VAL A 39 -3.95 2.47 -10.24
C VAL A 39 -4.35 2.41 -8.76
N LYS A 40 -4.79 3.53 -8.18
CA LYS A 40 -5.29 3.57 -6.79
C LYS A 40 -6.46 2.60 -6.58
N TYR A 41 -7.42 2.59 -7.51
CA TYR A 41 -8.55 1.66 -7.49
C TYR A 41 -8.12 0.19 -7.59
N ASN A 42 -7.13 -0.11 -8.43
CA ASN A 42 -6.56 -1.46 -8.49
C ASN A 42 -5.88 -1.85 -7.17
N TYR A 43 -5.23 -0.92 -6.49
CA TYR A 43 -4.65 -1.18 -5.16
C TYR A 43 -5.73 -1.44 -4.10
N GLU A 44 -6.82 -0.66 -4.10
CA GLU A 44 -7.96 -0.91 -3.23
C GLU A 44 -8.53 -2.32 -3.44
N LYS A 45 -8.79 -2.71 -4.70
CA LYS A 45 -9.26 -4.07 -5.03
C LYS A 45 -8.35 -5.17 -4.50
N GLN A 46 -7.03 -4.99 -4.63
CA GLN A 46 -6.07 -5.96 -4.12
C GLN A 46 -6.08 -6.03 -2.60
N ALA A 47 -6.16 -4.89 -1.92
CA ALA A 47 -6.27 -4.84 -0.46
C ALA A 47 -7.53 -5.56 0.03
N LEU A 48 -8.68 -5.28 -0.59
CA LEU A 48 -9.96 -5.95 -0.26
C LEU A 48 -9.91 -7.46 -0.50
N LYS A 49 -9.30 -7.93 -1.61
CA LYS A 49 -9.11 -9.37 -1.86
C LYS A 49 -8.24 -10.04 -0.79
N ARG A 50 -7.16 -9.39 -0.36
CA ARG A 50 -6.30 -9.89 0.72
C ARG A 50 -7.07 -9.99 2.03
N LEU A 51 -7.85 -8.97 2.39
CA LEU A 51 -8.71 -8.96 3.57
C LEU A 51 -9.77 -10.08 3.52
N GLN A 52 -10.41 -10.27 2.36
CA GLN A 52 -11.35 -11.36 2.15
C GLN A 52 -10.70 -12.73 2.38
N ALA A 53 -9.51 -12.96 1.81
CA ALA A 53 -8.77 -14.21 1.98
C ALA A 53 -8.40 -14.47 3.45
N ILE A 54 -7.97 -13.44 4.18
CA ILE A 54 -7.70 -13.52 5.62
C ILE A 54 -8.98 -13.94 6.36
N GLY A 55 -10.10 -13.26 6.12
CA GLY A 55 -11.38 -13.59 6.76
C GLY A 55 -11.88 -15.01 6.46
N LEU A 56 -11.65 -15.52 5.25
CA LEU A 56 -11.95 -16.91 4.89
C LEU A 56 -11.03 -17.90 5.60
N GLY A 57 -9.75 -17.57 5.75
CA GLY A 57 -8.79 -18.35 6.54
C GLY A 57 -9.23 -18.51 7.99
N PHE A 58 -9.66 -17.42 8.62
CA PHE A 58 -10.21 -17.45 9.99
C PHE A 58 -11.43 -18.37 10.15
N LYS A 59 -12.29 -18.49 9.13
CA LYS A 59 -13.44 -19.40 9.16
C LYS A 59 -13.08 -20.88 9.05
N LYS A 60 -11.96 -21.20 8.40
CA LYS A 60 -11.49 -22.60 8.23
C LYS A 60 -10.74 -23.14 9.45
N SER A 61 -10.28 -22.26 10.34
CA SER A 61 -9.55 -22.63 11.56
C SER A 61 -10.44 -22.71 12.80
N LYS A 62 -11.77 -22.66 12.64
CA LYS A 62 -12.77 -22.81 13.69
C LYS A 62 -13.49 -24.14 13.60
#